data_AF-A0A9P9ICP3-F1
#
_entry.id   AF-A0A9P9ICP3-F1
#
_cell.length_a   1.000
_cell.length_b   1.000
_cell.length_c   1.000
_cell.angle_alpha   90.00
_cell.angle_beta   90.00
_cell.angle_gamma   90.00
#
_symmetry.space_group_name_H-M   'P 1'
#
loop_
_entity.id
_entity.type
_entity.pdbx_description
1 polymer ?
#
loop_
_entity_poly.entity_id
_entity_poly.type
_entity_poly.pdbx_seq_one_letter_code
_entity_poly.pdbx_strand_id
1 'polypeptide(L)'
;SVEKHLRFLKIPNPNPESPAIRQIDKLARYFFTCRDLARIARKPDYRLLLSRVDQPYKPAPRAIGCSKSACYLCDLLIRKHGRYIVSHTNGRLYEKWTIPDVDWMTNTQADAFRCMIQTMIQDIRKAII
;
A
#
# COMPACT_ATOMS: atom_id res chain seq x y z
N SER A 1 -0.54 -12.48 18.93
CA SER A 1 0.82 -12.00 18.66
C SER A 1 1.69 -13.21 18.45
N VAL A 2 2.52 -13.16 17.40
CA VAL A 2 3.51 -14.20 17.07
C VAL A 2 4.46 -14.47 18.22
N GLU A 3 4.78 -13.45 19.03
CA GLU A 3 5.63 -13.58 20.20
C GLU A 3 5.08 -14.55 21.25
N LYS A 4 3.76 -14.51 21.53
CA LYS A 4 3.11 -15.46 22.45
C LYS A 4 3.18 -16.89 21.92
N HIS A 5 3.10 -17.07 20.61
CA HIS A 5 3.17 -18.38 19.97
C HIS A 5 4.61 -18.92 19.94
N LEU A 6 5.62 -18.07 19.68
CA LEU A 6 7.03 -18.44 19.75
C LEU A 6 7.46 -18.82 21.17
N ARG A 7 6.95 -18.11 22.19
CA ARG A 7 7.11 -18.48 23.60
C ARG A 7 6.44 -19.82 23.93
N PHE A 8 5.25 -20.08 23.40
CA PHE A 8 4.56 -21.37 23.54
C PHE A 8 5.37 -22.53 22.92
N LEU A 9 6.02 -22.29 21.77
CA LEU A 9 6.90 -23.26 21.10
C LEU A 9 8.29 -23.39 21.74
N LYS A 10 8.54 -22.74 22.89
CA LYS A 10 9.82 -22.75 23.63
C LYS A 10 11.04 -22.33 22.79
N ILE A 11 10.86 -21.47 21.79
CA ILE A 11 11.98 -20.92 21.02
C ILE A 11 12.68 -19.86 21.88
N PRO A 12 14.00 -19.97 22.13
CA PRO A 12 14.71 -19.06 23.04
C PRO A 12 14.81 -17.64 22.47
N ASN A 13 14.48 -16.65 23.31
CA ASN A 13 14.59 -15.20 23.07
C ASN A 13 14.33 -14.74 21.62
N PRO A 14 13.08 -14.83 21.13
CA PRO A 14 12.72 -14.24 19.85
C PRO A 14 12.93 -12.73 19.93
N ASN A 15 13.92 -12.19 19.21
CA ASN A 15 14.15 -10.75 19.12
C ASN A 15 12.91 -10.09 18.48
N PRO A 16 12.09 -9.31 19.21
CA PRO A 16 10.87 -8.70 18.68
C PRO A 16 11.17 -7.70 17.57
N GLU A 17 12.37 -7.11 17.58
CA GLU A 17 12.88 -6.20 16.55
C GLU A 17 13.41 -6.94 15.32
N SER A 18 13.41 -8.27 15.30
CA SER A 18 13.74 -9.03 14.10
C SER A 18 12.77 -8.68 12.96
N PRO A 19 13.27 -8.26 11.79
CA PRO A 19 12.42 -7.98 10.63
C PRO A 19 11.51 -9.16 10.25
N ALA A 20 12.00 -10.40 10.39
CA ALA A 20 11.24 -11.60 10.10
C ALA A 20 10.05 -11.77 11.06
N ILE A 21 10.27 -11.61 12.38
CA ILE A 21 9.19 -11.73 13.38
C ILE A 21 8.14 -10.63 13.16
N ARG A 22 8.57 -9.40 12.84
CA ARG A 22 7.65 -8.29 12.51
C ARG A 22 6.81 -8.56 11.26
N GLN A 23 7.39 -9.18 10.24
CA GLN A 23 6.65 -9.55 9.03
C GLN A 23 5.61 -10.66 9.31
N ILE A 24 5.98 -11.69 10.06
CA ILE A 24 5.05 -12.76 10.45
C ILE A 24 3.92 -12.18 11.30
N ASP A 25 4.21 -11.29 12.24
CA ASP A 25 3.18 -10.68 13.08
C ASP A 25 2.24 -9.76 12.29
N LYS A 26 2.77 -9.05 11.28
CA LYS A 26 1.97 -8.28 10.33
C LYS A 26 1.00 -9.19 9.56
N LEU A 27 1.48 -10.29 8.99
CA LEU A 27 0.63 -11.25 8.26
C LEU A 27 -0.44 -11.87 9.17
N ALA A 28 -0.06 -12.28 10.38
CA ALA A 28 -1.00 -12.81 11.37
C ALA A 28 -2.10 -11.79 11.70
N ARG A 29 -1.76 -10.51 11.89
CA ARG A 29 -2.74 -9.44 12.11
C ARG A 29 -3.71 -9.28 10.95
N TYR A 30 -3.23 -9.24 9.70
CA TYR A 30 -4.13 -9.20 8.53
C TYR A 30 -5.07 -10.40 8.49
N PHE A 31 -4.55 -11.61 8.71
CA PHE A 31 -5.37 -12.82 8.74
C PHE A 31 -6.47 -12.72 9.81
N PHE A 32 -6.13 -12.26 11.02
CA PHE A 32 -7.12 -12.08 12.07
C PHE A 32 -8.14 -11.00 11.74
N THR A 33 -7.73 -9.86 11.18
CA THR A 33 -8.65 -8.82 10.71
C THR A 33 -9.63 -9.36 9.65
N CYS A 34 -9.13 -10.07 8.64
CA CYS A 34 -9.99 -10.69 7.62
C CYS A 34 -10.96 -11.70 8.22
N ARG A 35 -10.49 -12.53 9.15
CA ARG A 35 -11.33 -13.50 9.87
C ARG A 35 -12.38 -12.82 10.74
N ASP A 36 -12.02 -11.75 11.41
CA ASP A 36 -12.93 -11.01 12.29
C ASP A 36 -13.97 -10.25 11.46
N LEU A 37 -13.58 -9.65 10.33
CA LEU A 37 -14.51 -9.10 9.34
C LEU A 37 -15.47 -10.17 8.81
N ALA A 38 -14.98 -11.35 8.44
CA ALA A 38 -15.83 -12.47 8.02
C ALA A 38 -16.74 -12.99 9.15
N ARG A 39 -16.33 -12.88 10.41
CA ARG A 39 -17.17 -13.19 11.57
C ARG A 39 -18.26 -12.13 11.75
N ILE A 40 -17.91 -10.85 11.64
CA ILE A 40 -18.85 -9.72 11.73
C ILE A 40 -19.87 -9.77 10.58
N ALA A 41 -19.43 -10.06 9.36
CA ALA A 41 -20.28 -10.21 8.17
C ALA A 41 -21.35 -11.30 8.31
N ARG A 42 -21.09 -12.32 9.13
CA ARG A 42 -22.05 -13.38 9.41
C ARG A 42 -23.11 -13.01 10.46
N LYS A 43 -22.92 -11.93 11.22
CA LYS A 43 -23.90 -11.47 12.20
C LYS A 43 -25.08 -10.77 11.49
N PRO A 44 -26.33 -11.09 11.84
CA PRO A 44 -27.52 -10.50 11.20
C PRO A 44 -27.52 -8.97 11.28
N ASP A 45 -27.16 -8.42 12.43
CA ASP A 45 -27.18 -6.98 12.72
C ASP A 45 -26.24 -6.17 11.82
N TYR A 46 -25.17 -6.79 11.32
CA TYR A 46 -24.18 -6.15 10.44
C TYR A 46 -24.43 -6.45 8.96
N ARG A 47 -25.35 -7.37 8.64
CA ARG A 47 -25.60 -7.80 7.26
C ARG A 47 -26.08 -6.65 6.37
N LEU A 48 -26.94 -5.76 6.88
CA LEU A 48 -27.42 -4.56 6.17
C LEU A 48 -26.35 -3.48 6.00
N LEU A 49 -25.43 -3.36 6.96
CA LEU A 49 -24.32 -2.40 6.87
C LEU A 49 -23.30 -2.87 5.83
N LEU A 50 -23.01 -4.17 5.82
CA LEU A 50 -22.01 -4.78 4.94
C LEU A 50 -22.56 -5.10 3.53
N SER A 51 -23.88 -5.23 3.36
CA SER A 51 -24.49 -5.39 2.03
C SER A 51 -24.29 -4.16 1.12
N ARG A 52 -23.89 -3.02 1.69
CA ARG A 52 -23.54 -1.80 0.94
C ARG A 52 -22.06 -1.71 0.57
N VAL A 53 -21.20 -2.55 1.16
CA VAL A 53 -19.76 -2.58 0.85
C VAL A 53 -19.52 -3.22 -0.52
N ASP A 54 -20.38 -4.16 -0.91
CA ASP A 54 -20.39 -4.77 -2.24
C ASP A 54 -20.95 -3.85 -3.33
N GLN A 55 -21.40 -2.63 -2.97
CA GLN A 55 -21.87 -1.68 -3.97
C GLN A 55 -20.63 -1.19 -4.72
N PRO A 56 -20.42 -1.61 -6.00
CA PRO A 56 -19.27 -1.15 -6.75
C PRO A 56 -19.50 0.34 -6.98
N TYR A 57 -18.79 1.17 -6.21
CA TYR A 57 -18.78 2.61 -6.46
C TYR A 57 -18.46 2.79 -7.95
N LYS A 58 -19.32 3.49 -8.69
CA LYS A 58 -19.13 3.74 -10.12
C LYS A 58 -18.93 5.25 -10.30
N PRO A 59 -17.74 5.67 -10.77
CA PRO A 59 -16.59 4.86 -11.18
C PRO A 59 -15.87 4.20 -9.99
N ALA A 60 -15.32 2.99 -10.16
CA ALA A 60 -14.57 2.28 -9.11
C ALA A 60 -13.58 3.23 -8.43
N PRO A 61 -13.42 3.21 -7.10
CA PRO A 61 -12.46 4.07 -6.45
C PRO A 61 -11.09 3.65 -6.98
N ARG A 62 -10.49 4.51 -7.80
CA ARG A 62 -9.15 4.28 -8.36
C ARG A 62 -8.11 4.61 -7.28
N ALA A 63 -8.30 4.04 -6.09
CA ALA A 63 -7.44 4.25 -4.95
C ALA A 63 -6.44 3.09 -4.86
N ILE A 64 -5.16 3.42 -4.71
CA ILE A 64 -4.12 2.44 -4.45
C ILE A 64 -4.03 2.27 -2.93
N GLY A 65 -4.52 1.13 -2.44
CA GLY A 65 -4.44 0.74 -1.04
C GLY A 65 -3.06 0.18 -0.70
N CYS A 66 -2.29 0.89 0.14
CA CYS A 66 -0.96 0.48 0.56
C CYS A 66 -0.90 0.20 2.05
N SER A 67 -0.14 -0.83 2.47
CA SER A 67 0.10 -1.11 3.89
C SER A 67 1.03 -0.10 4.59
N LYS A 68 1.61 0.84 3.84
CA LYS A 68 2.43 1.97 4.29
C LYS A 68 2.05 3.20 3.48
N SER A 69 2.15 4.39 4.08
CA SER A 69 1.95 5.67 3.39
C SER A 69 2.89 5.81 2.19
N ALA A 70 2.39 6.41 1.09
CA ALA A 70 3.22 6.74 -0.05
C ALA A 70 4.34 7.72 0.34
N CYS A 71 5.51 7.60 -0.28
CA CYS A 71 6.55 8.62 -0.19
C CYS A 71 6.23 9.79 -1.13
N TYR A 72 6.97 10.89 -1.02
CA TYR A 72 6.75 12.08 -1.85
C TYR A 72 6.79 11.78 -3.36
N LEU A 73 7.80 11.04 -3.83
CA LEU A 73 7.94 10.74 -5.26
C LEU A 73 6.87 9.77 -5.78
N CYS A 74 6.46 8.78 -4.98
CA CYS A 74 5.35 7.91 -5.34
C CYS A 74 4.03 8.67 -5.43
N ASP A 75 3.75 9.53 -4.45
CA ASP A 75 2.57 10.39 -4.45
C ASP A 75 2.56 11.33 -5.68
N LEU A 76 3.70 11.99 -5.96
CA LEU A 76 3.85 12.88 -7.11
C LEU A 76 3.64 12.14 -8.45
N LEU A 77 4.21 10.94 -8.60
CA LEU A 77 4.02 10.10 -9.79
C LEU A 77 2.54 9.77 -10.00
N ILE A 78 1.86 9.31 -8.94
CA ILE A 78 0.44 8.93 -9.00
C ILE A 78 -0.43 10.14 -9.34
N ARG A 79 -0.13 11.31 -8.77
CA ARG A 79 -0.81 12.57 -9.11
C ARG A 79 -0.60 12.98 -10.57
N LYS A 80 0.62 12.86 -11.11
CA LYS A 80 0.90 13.17 -12.51
C LYS A 80 0.27 12.18 -13.48
N HIS A 81 0.14 10.92 -13.09
CA HIS A 81 -0.61 9.93 -13.86
C HIS A 81 -2.12 10.23 -13.88
N GLY A 82 -2.66 10.87 -12.84
CA GLY A 82 -4.01 11.45 -12.83
C GLY A 82 -5.18 10.45 -12.78
N ARG A 83 -4.91 9.14 -12.91
CA ARG A 83 -5.97 8.11 -12.87
C ARG A 83 -6.19 7.52 -11.48
N TYR A 84 -5.20 7.61 -10.60
CA TYR A 84 -5.24 6.98 -9.28
C TYR A 84 -5.06 7.99 -8.16
N ILE A 85 -5.56 7.66 -6.98
CA ILE A 85 -5.32 8.40 -5.73
C ILE A 85 -4.59 7.50 -4.73
N VAL A 86 -3.72 8.10 -3.93
CA VAL A 86 -3.17 7.45 -2.74
C VAL A 86 -4.01 7.82 -1.53
N SER A 87 -4.24 6.86 -0.63
CA SER A 87 -5.01 7.13 0.59
C SER A 87 -4.27 8.06 1.55
N HIS A 88 -2.94 7.96 1.61
CA HIS A 88 -2.12 8.74 2.52
C HIS A 88 -0.66 8.84 2.02
N THR A 89 -0.05 10.01 2.19
CA THR A 89 1.36 10.27 1.90
C THR A 89 2.10 10.71 3.17
N ASN A 90 3.33 10.24 3.37
CA ASN A 90 4.19 10.69 4.46
C ASN A 90 5.11 11.86 4.07
N GLY A 91 5.11 12.27 2.80
CA GLY A 91 5.90 13.39 2.29
C GLY A 91 7.42 13.20 2.31
N ARG A 92 7.95 12.03 2.67
CA ARG A 92 9.40 11.79 2.72
C ARG A 92 9.96 11.59 1.32
N LEU A 93 11.06 12.26 1.03
CA LEU A 93 11.88 12.03 -0.15
C LEU A 93 12.92 10.95 0.15
N TYR A 94 13.04 9.95 -0.72
CA TYR A 94 14.05 8.89 -0.59
C TYR A 94 15.02 8.98 -1.76
N GLU A 95 16.31 8.96 -1.45
CA GLU A 95 17.40 9.04 -2.44
C GLU A 95 17.39 7.86 -3.41
N LYS A 96 17.06 6.66 -2.92
CA LYS A 96 17.06 5.40 -3.70
C LYS A 96 15.73 5.11 -4.38
N TRP A 97 14.96 6.14 -4.74
CA TRP A 97 13.68 5.93 -5.43
C TRP A 97 13.94 5.48 -6.87
N THR A 98 13.39 4.33 -7.25
CA THR A 98 13.58 3.73 -8.57
C THR A 98 12.25 3.28 -9.15
N ILE A 99 12.20 3.22 -10.49
CA ILE A 99 11.10 2.60 -11.24
C ILE A 99 11.50 1.15 -11.48
N PRO A 100 10.63 0.17 -11.20
CA PRO A 100 10.93 -1.23 -11.47
C PRO A 100 11.11 -1.45 -12.98
N ASP A 101 12.04 -2.33 -13.34
CA ASP A 101 12.12 -2.84 -14.70
C ASP A 101 10.89 -3.69 -15.01
N VAL A 102 10.30 -3.48 -16.18
CA VAL A 102 9.04 -4.10 -16.59
C VAL A 102 9.10 -4.52 -18.05
N ASP A 103 8.81 -5.81 -18.28
CA ASP A 103 8.81 -6.46 -19.60
C ASP A 103 7.47 -6.33 -20.33
N TRP A 104 6.41 -5.95 -19.62
CA TRP A 104 5.04 -5.87 -20.14
C TRP A 104 4.69 -4.51 -20.77
N MET A 105 5.57 -3.51 -20.68
CA MET A 105 5.26 -2.16 -21.14
C MET A 105 5.59 -1.97 -22.62
N THR A 106 4.63 -1.47 -23.40
CA THR A 106 4.87 -1.08 -24.80
C THR A 106 5.75 0.18 -24.88
N ASN A 107 6.44 0.37 -26.00
CA ASN A 107 7.28 1.56 -26.22
C ASN A 107 6.50 2.88 -26.01
N THR A 108 5.26 2.95 -26.49
CA THR A 108 4.41 4.14 -26.30
C THR A 108 4.07 4.41 -24.83
N GLN A 109 3.79 3.36 -24.05
CA GLN A 109 3.58 3.51 -22.61
C GLN A 109 4.87 3.94 -21.89
N ALA A 110 6.02 3.39 -22.31
CA ALA A 110 7.31 3.77 -21.77
C ALA A 110 7.66 5.24 -22.07
N ASP A 111 7.39 5.71 -23.29
CA ASP A 111 7.57 7.12 -23.68
C ASP A 111 6.70 8.05 -22.84
N ALA A 112 5.43 7.68 -22.63
CA ALA A 112 4.51 8.44 -21.78
C ALA A 112 5.00 8.51 -20.32
N PHE A 113 5.50 7.39 -19.77
CA PHE A 113 6.11 7.37 -18.44
C PHE A 113 7.38 8.22 -18.38
N ARG A 114 8.26 8.16 -19.39
CA ARG A 114 9.46 9.01 -19.44
C ARG A 114 9.11 10.49 -19.47
N CYS A 115 8.13 10.91 -20.27
CA CYS A 115 7.64 12.28 -20.31
C CYS A 115 7.09 12.73 -18.94
N MET A 116 6.35 11.85 -18.26
CA MET A 116 5.84 12.10 -16.91
C MET A 116 6.96 12.30 -15.88
N ILE A 117 7.97 11.44 -15.90
CA ILE A 117 9.13 11.54 -15.00
C ILE A 117 9.93 12.82 -15.26
N GLN A 118 10.15 13.18 -16.54
CA GLN A 118 10.79 14.44 -16.89
C GLN A 118 10.01 15.64 -16.34
N THR A 119 8.67 15.60 -16.42
CA THR A 119 7.80 16.63 -15.84
C THR A 119 7.98 16.71 -14.32
N MET A 120 8.02 15.57 -13.63
CA MET A 120 8.27 15.53 -12.18
C MET A 120 9.62 16.14 -11.81
N ILE A 121 10.68 15.83 -12.57
CA ILE A 121 12.01 16.39 -12.36
C ILE A 121 11.98 17.92 -12.48
N GLN A 122 11.26 18.45 -13.48
CA GLN A 122 11.14 19.91 -13.65
C GLN A 122 10.37 20.56 -12.50
N ASP A 123 9.29 19.94 -12.03
CA ASP A 123 8.53 20.46 -10.89
C ASP A 123 9.37 20.49 -9.61
N ILE A 124 10.16 19.45 -9.36
CA ILE A 124 11.05 19.38 -8.21
C ILE A 124 12.13 20.47 -8.31
N ARG A 125 12.73 20.66 -9.49
CA ARG A 125 13.72 21.72 -9.71
C ARG A 125 13.14 23.11 -9.46
N LYS A 126 11.91 23.37 -9.92
CA LYS A 126 11.21 24.65 -9.69
C LYS A 126 10.88 24.89 -8.22
N ALA A 127 10.65 23.85 -7.42
CA ALA A 127 10.33 23.98 -6.01
C ALA A 127 11.56 24.22 -5.11
N ILE A 128 12.78 24.06 -5.65
CA ILE A 128 14.05 24.25 -4.94
C ILE A 128 14.64 25.66 -5.18
N ILE A 129 14.15 26.37 -6.20
CA ILE A 129 14.50 27.77 -6.53
C ILE A 129 13.49 28.69 -5.85
#